data_AF-A0A925ULB4-F1
#
_entry.id   AF-A0A925ULB4-F1
#
_cell.length_a   1.000
_cell.length_b   1.000
_cell.length_c   1.000
_cell.angle_alpha   90.00
_cell.angle_beta   90.00
_cell.angle_gamma   90.00
#
_symmetry.space_group_name_H-M   'P 1'
#
loop_
_entity.id
_entity.type
_entity.pdbx_description
1 polymer ?
#
loop_
_entity_poly.entity_id
_entity_poly.type
_entity_poly.pdbx_seq_one_letter_code
_entity_poly.pdbx_strand_id
1 'polypeptide(L)'
;MKFALKTQVGACALAALFFATTTQSQTLGAPFSSDYSVNSLGSVAGLPSNYGGLAFIDNNTLLIGGAANTASGSLYTIDVTRDAENHITGFVGSAVRFGTSIGEYNDGGVTFGPGGVLFTSRWPINGLGQTKPGSVAEDKVIELAPLGVASSNSAINFVPGGFGGAGSVKLVSYGGGQWYSGSLAPDGNGTFDLVGLAQVDLDLGAAGIQSLPGGPEGFVYITGANAGFSVNSMLVSEYAAGTVAAYEVDANGDPLLSSRRTFLSGLSGAEGAVIDPVTGDFLFSTFGGGSRVVVVSGFLAPLPPIDPGPTPAVPEPTTWAMLGLGLLGMAFAARKRHRS
;
A
#
# COMPACT_ATOMS: atom_id res chain seq x y z
N MET A 1 12.01 79.08 -23.96
CA MET A 1 10.57 78.80 -24.15
C MET A 1 10.12 77.83 -23.07
N LYS A 2 9.05 78.19 -22.36
CA LYS A 2 8.42 77.42 -21.28
C LYS A 2 7.88 76.09 -21.83
N PHE A 3 8.09 74.98 -21.13
CA PHE A 3 7.08 73.93 -20.96
C PHE A 3 7.33 73.21 -19.63
N ALA A 4 6.39 73.38 -18.72
CA ALA A 4 6.18 72.51 -17.57
C ALA A 4 5.13 71.48 -17.95
N LEU A 5 5.31 70.20 -17.61
CA LEU A 5 4.17 69.34 -17.26
C LEU A 5 4.57 68.03 -16.54
N LYS A 6 4.15 68.00 -15.27
CA LYS A 6 3.51 66.90 -14.51
C LYS A 6 4.27 65.59 -14.25
N THR A 7 4.71 65.52 -13.01
CA THR A 7 4.77 64.34 -12.14
C THR A 7 3.52 63.45 -12.28
N GLN A 8 3.72 62.16 -12.57
CA GLN A 8 2.76 61.10 -12.25
C GLN A 8 3.47 60.09 -11.35
N VAL A 9 3.06 60.05 -10.09
CA VAL A 9 3.39 58.97 -9.15
C VAL A 9 2.43 57.82 -9.48
N GLY A 10 2.93 56.81 -10.18
CA GLY A 10 2.23 55.54 -10.37
C GLY A 10 2.42 54.67 -9.13
N ALA A 11 1.41 54.59 -8.27
CA ALA A 11 1.37 53.61 -7.20
C ALA A 11 1.09 52.22 -7.82
N CYS A 12 2.12 51.37 -7.92
CA CYS A 12 1.94 49.95 -8.18
C CYS A 12 1.33 49.29 -6.94
N ALA A 13 0.01 49.10 -6.93
CA ALA A 13 -0.64 48.22 -5.97
C ALA A 13 -0.33 46.76 -6.36
N LEU A 14 0.53 46.10 -5.59
CA LEU A 14 0.72 44.66 -5.65
C LEU A 14 -0.58 44.00 -5.14
N ALA A 15 -1.42 43.51 -6.04
CA ALA A 15 -2.52 42.63 -5.67
C ALA A 15 -1.94 41.24 -5.37
N ALA A 16 -1.72 40.94 -4.09
CA ALA A 16 -1.46 39.59 -3.64
C ALA A 16 -2.73 38.75 -3.84
N LEU A 17 -2.79 38.00 -4.95
CA LEU A 17 -3.76 36.94 -5.15
C LEU A 17 -3.47 35.84 -4.13
N PHE A 18 -4.16 35.89 -3.00
CA PHE A 18 -4.27 34.73 -2.11
C PHE A 18 -5.07 33.66 -2.85
N PHE A 19 -4.39 32.67 -3.44
CA PHE A 19 -5.03 31.42 -3.77
C PHE A 19 -5.43 30.75 -2.46
N ALA A 20 -6.70 30.88 -2.08
CA ALA A 20 -7.28 30.04 -1.05
C ALA A 20 -7.20 28.60 -1.59
N THR A 21 -6.27 27.80 -1.06
CA THR A 21 -6.31 26.37 -1.26
C THR A 21 -7.59 25.88 -0.59
N THR A 22 -8.52 25.37 -1.38
CA THR A 22 -9.66 24.64 -0.82
C THR A 22 -9.09 23.42 -0.12
N THR A 23 -9.04 23.44 1.21
CA THR A 23 -8.84 22.25 2.03
C THR A 23 -10.04 21.34 1.79
N GLN A 24 -9.92 20.40 0.85
CA GLN A 24 -10.88 19.31 0.77
C GLN A 24 -10.70 18.44 2.02
N SER A 25 -11.71 18.50 2.88
CA SER A 25 -11.80 17.61 4.03
C SER A 25 -12.13 16.21 3.52
N GLN A 26 -11.36 15.22 4.01
CA GLN A 26 -11.65 13.82 3.76
C GLN A 26 -13.03 13.49 4.31
N THR A 27 -13.89 12.92 3.46
CA THR A 27 -15.28 12.63 3.81
C THR A 27 -15.55 11.14 3.64
N LEU A 28 -15.91 10.48 4.75
CA LEU A 28 -16.37 9.10 4.73
C LEU A 28 -17.72 9.01 4.01
N GLY A 29 -17.90 7.95 3.23
CA GLY A 29 -19.18 7.66 2.60
C GLY A 29 -20.29 7.50 3.63
N ALA A 30 -21.52 7.86 3.26
CA ALA A 30 -22.67 7.80 4.17
C ALA A 30 -22.88 6.43 4.86
N PRO A 31 -22.61 5.27 4.22
CA PRO A 31 -22.70 3.97 4.90
C PRO A 31 -21.63 3.69 5.96
N PHE A 32 -20.62 4.55 6.08
CA PHE A 32 -19.40 4.31 6.88
C PHE A 32 -19.16 5.43 7.91
N SER A 33 -19.77 6.60 7.74
CA SER A 33 -19.45 7.80 8.53
C SER A 33 -19.83 7.71 10.02
N SER A 34 -20.67 6.76 10.42
CA SER A 34 -21.04 6.50 11.82
C SER A 34 -20.03 5.64 12.57
N ASP A 35 -19.30 4.78 11.86
CA ASP A 35 -18.53 3.68 12.46
C ASP A 35 -17.03 3.87 12.33
N TYR A 36 -16.61 4.74 11.40
CA TYR A 36 -15.21 4.99 11.10
C TYR A 36 -14.80 6.43 11.38
N SER A 37 -13.52 6.62 11.67
CA SER A 37 -12.90 7.95 11.80
C SER A 37 -11.65 8.03 10.94
N VAL A 38 -11.44 9.17 10.27
CA VAL A 38 -10.28 9.40 9.40
C VAL A 38 -9.34 10.41 10.04
N ASN A 39 -8.05 10.08 10.09
CA ASN A 39 -7.00 10.96 10.58
C ASN A 39 -5.80 10.95 9.63
N SER A 40 -5.21 12.12 9.42
CA SER A 40 -3.93 12.22 8.72
C SER A 40 -2.79 12.14 9.74
N LEU A 41 -1.91 11.13 9.61
CA LEU A 41 -0.68 11.02 10.40
C LEU A 41 0.40 12.01 9.96
N GLY A 42 0.21 12.61 8.78
CA GLY A 42 1.15 13.57 8.20
C GLY A 42 2.32 12.88 7.49
N SER A 43 3.36 13.66 7.21
CA SER A 43 4.57 13.18 6.55
C SER A 43 5.51 12.47 7.51
N VAL A 44 6.17 11.43 7.01
CA VAL A 44 7.21 10.69 7.72
C VAL A 44 8.54 11.43 7.60
N ALA A 45 9.16 11.77 8.74
CA ALA A 45 10.46 12.43 8.75
C ALA A 45 11.53 11.57 8.06
N GLY A 46 12.35 12.18 7.21
CA GLY A 46 13.44 11.51 6.49
C GLY A 46 13.03 10.61 5.31
N LEU A 47 11.73 10.42 5.07
CA LEU A 47 11.24 9.69 3.90
C LEU A 47 11.19 10.62 2.68
N PRO A 48 11.83 10.29 1.55
CA PRO A 48 11.71 11.09 0.34
C PRO A 48 10.26 11.22 -0.12
N SER A 49 9.90 12.40 -0.63
CA SER A 49 8.55 12.69 -1.11
C SER A 49 8.09 11.72 -2.21
N ASN A 50 6.77 11.67 -2.42
CA ASN A 50 6.07 10.68 -3.22
C ASN A 50 6.18 9.31 -2.59
N TYR A 51 5.20 9.01 -1.72
CA TYR A 51 5.16 7.74 -1.01
C TYR A 51 4.52 6.68 -1.88
N GLY A 52 5.09 5.48 -1.84
CA GLY A 52 4.56 4.29 -2.51
C GLY A 52 3.87 3.36 -1.51
N GLY A 53 3.89 2.07 -1.82
CA GLY A 53 3.27 1.02 -1.01
C GLY A 53 3.80 0.94 0.42
N LEU A 54 3.00 0.32 1.28
CA LEU A 54 3.29 0.15 2.69
C LEU A 54 2.90 -1.24 3.18
N ALA A 55 3.68 -1.78 4.12
CA ALA A 55 3.46 -3.07 4.76
C ALA A 55 4.00 -3.03 6.19
N PHE A 56 3.49 -3.88 7.08
CA PHE A 56 4.07 -4.04 8.42
C PHE A 56 5.13 -5.15 8.43
N ILE A 57 6.30 -4.87 8.98
CA ILE A 57 7.34 -5.87 9.27
C ILE A 57 7.02 -6.62 10.56
N ASP A 58 6.44 -5.89 11.51
CA ASP A 58 5.95 -6.38 12.79
C ASP A 58 4.86 -5.43 13.28
N ASN A 59 4.39 -5.64 14.52
CA ASN A 59 3.31 -4.85 15.09
C ASN A 59 3.60 -3.34 15.21
N ASN A 60 4.85 -2.88 15.12
CA ASN A 60 5.19 -1.46 15.33
C ASN A 60 6.11 -0.86 14.26
N THR A 61 6.60 -1.66 13.32
CA THR A 61 7.51 -1.20 12.27
C THR A 61 6.80 -1.20 10.92
N LEU A 62 6.61 -0.01 10.35
CA LEU A 62 6.07 0.18 9.01
C LEU A 62 7.21 0.18 7.99
N LEU A 63 7.08 -0.65 6.96
CA LEU A 63 7.83 -0.54 5.71
C LEU A 63 7.03 0.36 4.76
N ILE A 64 7.67 1.35 4.16
CA ILE A 64 7.00 2.32 3.28
C ILE A 64 7.91 2.77 2.14
N GLY A 65 7.34 2.87 0.94
CA GLY A 65 8.01 3.37 -0.25
C GLY A 65 8.24 4.89 -0.21
N GLY A 66 9.45 5.33 -0.58
CA GLY A 66 9.78 6.73 -0.81
C GLY A 66 10.42 6.92 -2.18
N ALA A 67 10.34 8.14 -2.72
CA ALA A 67 10.73 8.44 -4.10
C ALA A 67 10.10 7.46 -5.10
N ALA A 68 8.84 7.09 -4.84
CA ALA A 68 8.07 6.13 -5.61
C ALA A 68 8.07 6.49 -7.11
N ASN A 69 7.84 5.48 -7.96
CA ASN A 69 7.71 5.64 -9.40
C ASN A 69 8.98 6.12 -10.13
N THR A 70 10.15 5.93 -9.50
CA THR A 70 11.46 6.31 -10.05
C THR A 70 12.54 5.24 -9.83
N ALA A 71 13.61 5.30 -10.62
CA ALA A 71 14.81 4.48 -10.45
C ALA A 71 15.55 4.75 -9.12
N SER A 72 15.26 5.88 -8.47
CA SER A 72 15.77 6.19 -7.13
C SER A 72 14.87 5.70 -6.00
N GLY A 73 13.72 5.09 -6.34
CA GLY A 73 12.77 4.56 -5.38
C GLY A 73 13.42 3.58 -4.41
N SER A 74 12.98 3.58 -3.16
CA SER A 74 13.42 2.61 -2.16
C SER A 74 12.35 2.43 -1.10
N LEU A 75 12.38 1.28 -0.42
CA LEU A 75 11.60 1.08 0.80
C LEU A 75 12.39 1.56 2.03
N TYR A 76 11.65 1.98 3.04
CA TYR A 76 12.17 2.51 4.30
C TYR A 76 11.38 1.94 5.47
N THR A 77 12.04 1.76 6.61
CA THR A 77 11.40 1.41 7.87
C THR A 77 11.20 2.65 8.73
N ILE A 78 10.05 2.73 9.39
CA ILE A 78 9.72 3.73 10.40
C ILE A 78 8.88 3.08 11.50
N ASP A 79 9.23 3.34 12.76
CA ASP A 79 8.44 2.88 13.90
C ASP A 79 7.20 3.78 14.08
N VAL A 80 6.08 3.20 14.51
CA VAL A 80 4.84 3.95 14.78
C VAL A 80 4.66 4.24 16.27
N THR A 81 4.03 5.38 16.60
CA THR A 81 3.51 5.63 17.94
C THR A 81 2.07 5.16 18.04
N ARG A 82 1.70 4.61 19.20
CA ARG A 82 0.34 4.15 19.49
C ARG A 82 -0.23 4.85 20.72
N ASP A 83 -1.55 5.03 20.75
CA ASP A 83 -2.27 5.47 21.95
C ASP A 83 -2.54 4.31 22.93
N ALA A 84 -3.37 4.57 23.96
CA ALA A 84 -3.68 3.58 25.00
C ALA A 84 -4.56 2.43 24.48
N GLU A 85 -5.35 2.69 23.45
CA GLU A 85 -6.20 1.74 22.73
C GLU A 85 -5.43 0.99 21.64
N ASN A 86 -4.15 1.32 21.45
CA ASN A 86 -3.23 0.82 20.43
C ASN A 86 -3.42 1.40 19.03
N HIS A 87 -4.26 2.41 18.80
CA HIS A 87 -4.36 3.04 17.49
C HIS A 87 -3.11 3.85 17.17
N ILE A 88 -2.73 3.87 15.89
CA ILE A 88 -1.55 4.59 15.43
C ILE A 88 -1.82 6.08 15.45
N THR A 89 -0.96 6.83 16.11
CA THR A 89 -1.07 8.29 16.28
C THR A 89 0.03 9.08 15.58
N GLY A 90 1.07 8.40 15.08
CA GLY A 90 2.22 9.06 14.46
C GLY A 90 3.42 8.14 14.26
N PHE A 91 4.60 8.75 14.13
CA PHE A 91 5.86 8.09 13.81
C PHE A 91 6.95 8.42 14.84
N VAL A 92 7.87 7.49 15.05
CA VAL A 92 9.02 7.66 15.94
C VAL A 92 10.28 7.94 15.12
N GLY A 93 10.94 9.06 15.39
CA GLY A 93 12.24 9.37 14.81
C GLY A 93 12.17 9.71 13.32
N SER A 94 13.09 9.11 12.54
CA SER A 94 13.25 9.35 11.10
C SER A 94 13.30 8.01 10.37
N ALA A 95 12.73 7.96 9.18
CA ALA A 95 12.73 6.78 8.33
C ALA A 95 14.17 6.36 7.99
N VAL A 96 14.42 5.05 8.02
CA VAL A 96 15.71 4.43 7.70
C VAL A 96 15.54 3.57 6.47
N ARG A 97 16.46 3.66 5.51
CA ARG A 97 16.35 2.90 4.26
C ARG A 97 16.42 1.39 4.53
N PHE A 98 15.50 0.63 3.95
CA PHE A 98 15.42 -0.82 4.06
C PHE A 98 16.24 -1.47 2.95
N GLY A 99 17.37 -2.09 3.35
CA GLY A 99 18.33 -2.63 2.40
C GLY A 99 19.09 -1.56 1.60
N THR A 100 19.89 -2.01 0.64
CA THR A 100 20.72 -1.18 -0.24
C THR A 100 20.05 -0.84 -1.57
N SER A 101 19.07 -1.61 -2.02
CA SER A 101 18.37 -1.36 -3.29
C SER A 101 17.02 -2.08 -3.40
N ILE A 102 16.29 -2.20 -2.29
CA ILE A 102 14.94 -2.78 -2.29
C ILE A 102 13.92 -1.67 -2.60
N GLY A 103 13.00 -1.92 -3.53
CA GLY A 103 11.92 -0.99 -3.90
C GLY A 103 12.29 0.05 -4.95
N GLU A 104 13.28 -0.24 -5.79
CA GLU A 104 13.50 0.54 -7.01
C GLU A 104 12.22 0.52 -7.85
N TYR A 105 11.73 1.68 -8.29
CA TYR A 105 10.43 1.81 -8.97
C TYR A 105 9.22 1.38 -8.14
N ASN A 106 9.31 1.36 -6.80
CA ASN A 106 8.15 1.02 -5.97
C ASN A 106 6.92 1.86 -6.33
N ASP A 107 5.78 1.18 -6.39
CA ASP A 107 4.43 1.73 -6.58
C ASP A 107 3.57 1.38 -5.35
N GLY A 108 2.24 1.51 -5.39
CA GLY A 108 1.35 1.30 -4.24
C GLY A 108 1.29 -0.12 -3.66
N GLY A 109 1.69 -1.15 -4.41
CA GLY A 109 1.73 -2.54 -3.97
C GLY A 109 3.01 -2.94 -3.26
N VAL A 110 2.95 -3.15 -1.94
CA VAL A 110 4.01 -3.79 -1.15
C VAL A 110 3.36 -4.76 -0.18
N THR A 111 3.76 -6.04 -0.20
CA THR A 111 3.16 -7.05 0.68
C THR A 111 4.12 -8.22 0.94
N PHE A 112 3.98 -8.88 2.08
CA PHE A 112 4.69 -10.13 2.36
C PHE A 112 3.86 -11.33 1.89
N GLY A 113 4.51 -12.27 1.20
CA GLY A 113 3.92 -13.52 0.75
C GLY A 113 4.51 -14.76 1.44
N PRO A 114 4.23 -15.96 0.91
CA PRO A 114 4.73 -17.20 1.48
C PRO A 114 6.25 -17.20 1.70
N GLY A 115 6.69 -17.82 2.80
CA GLY A 115 8.12 -17.85 3.17
C GLY A 115 8.70 -16.51 3.61
N GLY A 116 7.86 -15.48 3.84
CA GLY A 116 8.32 -14.13 4.22
C GLY A 116 8.96 -13.36 3.07
N VAL A 117 8.76 -13.79 1.82
CA VAL A 117 9.24 -13.06 0.64
C VAL A 117 8.45 -11.76 0.52
N LEU A 118 9.16 -10.64 0.43
CA LEU A 118 8.56 -9.33 0.19
C LEU A 118 8.33 -9.17 -1.31
N PHE A 119 7.08 -8.88 -1.69
CA PHE A 119 6.68 -8.55 -3.04
C PHE A 119 6.49 -7.04 -3.17
N THR A 120 6.96 -6.47 -4.29
CA THR A 120 6.85 -5.03 -4.58
C THR A 120 6.43 -4.83 -6.02
N SER A 121 5.29 -4.19 -6.24
CA SER A 121 4.87 -3.74 -7.57
C SER A 121 5.79 -2.60 -8.05
N ARG A 122 6.12 -2.62 -9.35
CA ARG A 122 7.11 -1.70 -9.93
C ARG A 122 6.57 -0.97 -11.15
N TRP A 123 6.49 0.37 -11.04
CA TRP A 123 6.08 1.28 -12.10
C TRP A 123 7.19 2.31 -12.40
N PRO A 124 7.43 2.66 -13.69
CA PRO A 124 6.65 2.35 -14.89
C PRO A 124 7.07 1.06 -15.62
N ILE A 125 7.99 0.28 -15.04
CA ILE A 125 8.64 -0.84 -15.74
C ILE A 125 7.76 -2.10 -15.87
N ASN A 126 6.56 -2.11 -15.31
CA ASN A 126 5.64 -3.27 -15.31
C ASN A 126 6.29 -4.53 -14.72
N GLY A 127 6.99 -4.34 -13.60
CA GLY A 127 7.71 -5.39 -12.90
C GLY A 127 7.05 -5.80 -11.59
N LEU A 128 7.43 -6.99 -11.11
CA LEU A 128 7.16 -7.45 -9.75
C LEU A 128 8.46 -7.88 -9.09
N GLY A 129 8.94 -7.06 -8.16
CA GLY A 129 10.12 -7.36 -7.34
C GLY A 129 9.81 -8.38 -6.25
N GLN A 130 10.79 -9.22 -5.94
CA GLN A 130 10.76 -10.20 -4.85
C GLN A 130 12.06 -10.13 -4.07
N THR A 131 11.96 -9.98 -2.75
CA THR A 131 13.10 -9.94 -1.84
C THR A 131 12.97 -11.03 -0.78
N LYS A 132 13.97 -11.91 -0.65
CA LYS A 132 14.00 -12.93 0.39
C LYS A 132 14.21 -12.31 1.77
N PRO A 133 13.77 -12.99 2.85
CA PRO A 133 14.15 -12.61 4.20
C PRO A 133 15.67 -12.44 4.36
N GLY A 134 16.08 -11.28 4.87
CA GLY A 134 17.48 -10.94 5.14
C GLY A 134 18.28 -10.44 3.92
N SER A 135 17.73 -10.48 2.71
CA SER A 135 18.34 -9.84 1.55
C SER A 135 18.33 -8.32 1.67
N VAL A 136 19.31 -7.67 1.05
CA VAL A 136 19.44 -6.19 1.02
C VAL A 136 19.14 -5.59 -0.36
N ALA A 137 18.79 -6.43 -1.33
CA ALA A 137 18.40 -6.08 -2.69
C ALA A 137 17.33 -7.05 -3.17
N GLU A 138 16.55 -6.69 -4.19
CA GLU A 138 15.60 -7.61 -4.82
C GLU A 138 16.37 -8.81 -5.41
N ASP A 139 15.92 -10.02 -5.05
CA ASP A 139 16.52 -11.28 -5.49
C ASP A 139 15.99 -11.71 -6.85
N LYS A 140 14.77 -11.28 -7.19
CA LYS A 140 14.10 -11.58 -8.44
C LYS A 140 13.19 -10.44 -8.84
N VAL A 141 13.15 -10.18 -10.15
CA VAL A 141 12.20 -9.26 -10.77
C VAL A 141 11.51 -10.04 -11.87
N ILE A 142 10.18 -10.13 -11.80
CA ILE A 142 9.38 -10.71 -12.87
C ILE A 142 8.95 -9.59 -13.81
N GLU A 143 9.30 -9.72 -15.08
CA GLU A 143 8.73 -8.91 -16.15
C GLU A 143 7.30 -9.38 -16.41
N LEU A 144 6.30 -8.52 -16.18
CA LEU A 144 4.90 -8.95 -16.22
C LEU A 144 4.27 -8.88 -17.62
N ALA A 145 4.83 -8.07 -18.53
CA ALA A 145 4.31 -7.97 -19.89
C ALA A 145 4.34 -9.31 -20.66
N PRO A 146 5.41 -10.13 -20.61
CA PRO A 146 5.41 -11.48 -21.18
C PRO A 146 4.36 -12.43 -20.60
N LEU A 147 3.83 -12.14 -19.41
CA LEU A 147 2.77 -12.91 -18.74
C LEU A 147 1.36 -12.39 -19.08
N GLY A 148 1.25 -11.42 -19.99
CA GLY A 148 -0.03 -10.85 -20.40
C GLY A 148 -0.59 -9.77 -19.48
N VAL A 149 0.19 -9.30 -18.49
CA VAL A 149 -0.23 -8.20 -17.62
C VAL A 149 -0.07 -6.88 -18.36
N ALA A 150 -1.17 -6.14 -18.48
CA ALA A 150 -1.21 -4.78 -19.01
C ALA A 150 -0.18 -3.89 -18.30
N SER A 151 0.38 -2.93 -19.04
CA SER A 151 1.37 -1.99 -18.50
C SER A 151 0.86 -1.31 -17.22
N SER A 152 1.81 -0.89 -16.38
CA SER A 152 1.54 -0.16 -15.14
C SER A 152 0.95 -1.03 -14.02
N ASN A 153 1.53 -2.21 -13.76
CA ASN A 153 1.28 -2.94 -12.51
C ASN A 153 1.53 -2.04 -11.30
N SER A 154 0.47 -1.78 -10.54
CA SER A 154 0.49 -0.85 -9.41
C SER A 154 0.40 -1.56 -8.08
N ALA A 155 -0.44 -2.60 -7.96
CA ALA A 155 -0.63 -3.30 -6.69
C ALA A 155 -0.57 -4.82 -6.81
N ILE A 156 -0.09 -5.44 -5.74
CA ILE A 156 -0.12 -6.88 -5.49
C ILE A 156 -0.67 -7.14 -4.09
N ASN A 157 -1.53 -8.14 -3.95
CA ASN A 157 -1.87 -8.71 -2.65
C ASN A 157 -2.21 -10.20 -2.76
N PHE A 158 -2.30 -10.87 -1.62
CA PHE A 158 -2.76 -12.25 -1.53
C PHE A 158 -4.15 -12.29 -0.90
N VAL A 159 -5.02 -13.15 -1.41
CA VAL A 159 -6.32 -13.37 -0.78
C VAL A 159 -6.08 -14.01 0.60
N PRO A 160 -6.53 -13.39 1.71
CA PRO A 160 -6.25 -13.90 3.04
C PRO A 160 -7.12 -15.13 3.39
N GLY A 161 -6.72 -15.85 4.43
CA GLY A 161 -7.53 -16.92 5.01
C GLY A 161 -8.91 -16.42 5.44
N GLY A 162 -9.95 -17.24 5.24
CA GLY A 162 -11.35 -16.87 5.53
C GLY A 162 -12.08 -16.17 4.38
N PHE A 163 -11.40 -15.93 3.26
CA PHE A 163 -11.99 -15.45 2.01
C PHE A 163 -12.06 -16.57 0.98
N GLY A 164 -13.02 -16.48 0.05
CA GLY A 164 -13.00 -17.31 -1.14
C GLY A 164 -11.75 -17.01 -1.97
N GLY A 165 -11.08 -18.03 -2.51
CA GLY A 165 -9.81 -17.87 -3.24
C GLY A 165 -8.57 -17.67 -2.37
N ALA A 166 -8.64 -17.95 -1.06
CA ALA A 166 -7.50 -17.81 -0.13
C ALA A 166 -6.19 -18.40 -0.70
N GLY A 167 -5.11 -17.62 -0.61
CA GLY A 167 -3.78 -17.95 -1.12
C GLY A 167 -3.55 -17.58 -2.59
N SER A 168 -4.57 -17.22 -3.36
CA SER A 168 -4.39 -16.68 -4.71
C SER A 168 -3.66 -15.33 -4.67
N VAL A 169 -2.78 -15.11 -5.65
CA VAL A 169 -2.16 -13.80 -5.89
C VAL A 169 -3.07 -12.97 -6.77
N LYS A 170 -3.24 -11.69 -6.41
CA LYS A 170 -3.98 -10.71 -7.18
C LYS A 170 -3.07 -9.56 -7.59
N LEU A 171 -3.16 -9.13 -8.84
CA LEU A 171 -2.47 -7.95 -9.37
C LEU A 171 -3.49 -6.99 -9.95
N VAL A 172 -3.15 -5.70 -9.94
CA VAL A 172 -3.92 -4.68 -10.65
C VAL A 172 -3.00 -3.71 -11.38
N SER A 173 -3.43 -3.29 -12.57
CA SER A 173 -2.75 -2.26 -13.35
C SER A 173 -3.42 -0.90 -13.14
N TYR A 174 -2.67 0.15 -12.79
CA TYR A 174 -3.19 1.51 -12.62
C TYR A 174 -3.86 2.04 -13.90
N GLY A 175 -3.17 1.95 -15.04
CA GLY A 175 -3.52 2.70 -16.25
C GLY A 175 -4.86 2.30 -16.89
N GLY A 176 -5.31 1.07 -16.68
CA GLY A 176 -6.60 0.58 -17.21
C GLY A 176 -7.40 -0.27 -16.22
N GLY A 177 -6.96 -0.37 -14.97
CA GLY A 177 -7.64 -1.10 -13.89
C GLY A 177 -7.78 -2.60 -14.09
N GLN A 178 -7.02 -3.18 -15.02
CA GLN A 178 -7.09 -4.61 -15.30
C GLN A 178 -6.71 -5.39 -14.04
N TRP A 179 -7.59 -6.31 -13.64
CA TRP A 179 -7.41 -7.15 -12.48
C TRP A 179 -6.96 -8.55 -12.91
N TYR A 180 -5.97 -9.11 -12.23
CA TYR A 180 -5.42 -10.42 -12.54
C TYR A 180 -5.46 -11.33 -11.32
N SER A 181 -5.70 -12.61 -11.58
CA SER A 181 -5.64 -13.66 -10.57
C SER A 181 -4.72 -14.78 -11.03
N GLY A 182 -3.98 -15.37 -10.09
CA GLY A 182 -3.10 -16.50 -10.35
C GLY A 182 -2.67 -17.21 -9.07
N SER A 183 -1.63 -18.03 -9.18
CA SER A 183 -0.99 -18.73 -8.06
C SER A 183 0.52 -18.49 -8.04
N LEU A 184 1.15 -18.80 -6.91
CA LEU A 184 2.60 -18.86 -6.79
C LEU A 184 3.10 -20.31 -6.88
N ALA A 185 4.21 -20.52 -7.57
CA ALA A 185 4.99 -21.76 -7.49
C ALA A 185 6.41 -21.44 -7.02
N PRO A 186 6.97 -22.16 -6.02
CA PRO A 186 8.35 -21.98 -5.62
C PRO A 186 9.30 -22.25 -6.80
N ASP A 187 10.27 -21.37 -7.02
CA ASP A 187 11.25 -21.52 -8.11
C ASP A 187 12.51 -22.32 -7.72
N GLY A 188 12.54 -22.84 -6.48
CA GLY A 188 13.66 -23.58 -5.92
C GLY A 188 14.82 -22.71 -5.39
N ASN A 189 14.77 -21.38 -5.56
CA ASN A 189 15.83 -20.45 -5.14
C ASN A 189 15.42 -19.52 -3.99
N GLY A 190 14.27 -19.81 -3.36
CA GLY A 190 13.70 -19.02 -2.28
C GLY A 190 12.81 -17.86 -2.75
N THR A 191 12.48 -17.80 -4.04
CA THR A 191 11.49 -16.90 -4.63
C THR A 191 10.40 -17.70 -5.37
N PHE A 192 9.48 -17.02 -6.03
CA PHE A 192 8.31 -17.64 -6.66
C PHE A 192 8.16 -17.24 -8.13
N ASP A 193 7.60 -18.14 -8.92
CA ASP A 193 7.01 -17.88 -10.24
C ASP A 193 5.52 -17.61 -10.12
N LEU A 194 4.98 -16.77 -11.02
CA LEU A 194 3.54 -16.60 -11.21
C LEU A 194 3.04 -17.69 -12.15
N VAL A 195 2.05 -18.47 -11.72
CA VAL A 195 1.48 -19.58 -12.49
C VAL A 195 -0.01 -19.38 -12.69
N GLY A 196 -0.48 -19.61 -13.92
CA GLY A 196 -1.90 -19.49 -14.26
C GLY A 196 -2.45 -18.07 -14.15
N LEU A 197 -1.58 -17.06 -14.22
CA LEU A 197 -1.98 -15.66 -14.15
C LEU A 197 -2.86 -15.30 -15.37
N ALA A 198 -4.04 -14.78 -15.11
CA ALA A 198 -4.98 -14.36 -16.15
C ALA A 198 -5.76 -13.10 -15.70
N GLN A 199 -6.14 -12.26 -16.67
CA GLN A 199 -7.06 -11.16 -16.41
C GLN A 199 -8.44 -11.71 -16.06
N VAL A 200 -9.06 -11.15 -15.03
CA VAL A 200 -10.41 -11.51 -14.57
C VAL A 200 -11.40 -10.49 -15.11
N ASP A 201 -12.54 -10.98 -15.59
CA ASP A 201 -13.69 -10.15 -15.91
C ASP A 201 -14.51 -9.86 -14.65
N LEU A 202 -14.52 -8.59 -14.23
CA LEU A 202 -15.12 -8.16 -12.97
C LEU A 202 -16.65 -7.96 -13.05
N ASP A 203 -17.25 -8.10 -14.24
CA ASP A 203 -18.70 -8.07 -14.45
C ASP A 203 -19.10 -8.90 -15.67
N LEU A 204 -19.42 -10.18 -15.41
CA LEU A 204 -19.88 -11.13 -16.43
C LEU A 204 -21.23 -10.77 -17.08
N GLY A 205 -21.95 -9.78 -16.54
CA GLY A 205 -23.19 -9.25 -17.13
C GLY A 205 -22.94 -8.21 -18.23
N ALA A 206 -21.73 -7.65 -18.30
CA ALA A 206 -21.34 -6.66 -19.28
C ALA A 206 -20.63 -7.29 -20.48
N ALA A 207 -20.58 -6.55 -21.60
CA ALA A 207 -19.92 -7.03 -22.80
C ALA A 207 -18.40 -6.78 -22.72
N GLY A 208 -17.61 -7.85 -22.86
CA GLY A 208 -16.15 -7.80 -22.80
C GLY A 208 -15.62 -7.80 -21.37
N ILE A 209 -14.29 -7.89 -21.22
CA ILE A 209 -13.65 -7.95 -19.91
C ILE A 209 -13.74 -6.57 -19.24
N GLN A 210 -14.40 -6.51 -18.08
CA GLN A 210 -14.48 -5.29 -17.28
C GLN A 210 -13.32 -5.17 -16.29
N SER A 211 -12.92 -3.92 -16.02
CA SER A 211 -11.79 -3.54 -15.17
C SER A 211 -12.24 -2.61 -14.04
N LEU A 212 -11.40 -2.44 -13.03
CA LEU A 212 -11.63 -1.45 -11.98
C LEU A 212 -11.51 -0.02 -12.54
N PRO A 213 -12.38 0.92 -12.13
CA PRO A 213 -12.23 2.33 -12.47
C PRO A 213 -11.23 3.02 -11.52
N GLY A 214 -11.00 4.31 -11.76
CA GLY A 214 -10.45 5.21 -10.74
C GLY A 214 -8.93 5.18 -10.54
N GLY A 215 -8.19 4.41 -11.34
CA GLY A 215 -6.73 4.32 -11.23
C GLY A 215 -6.32 3.65 -9.92
N PRO A 216 -6.54 2.33 -9.78
CA PRO A 216 -6.23 1.60 -8.55
C PRO A 216 -4.72 1.51 -8.31
N GLU A 217 -4.25 1.92 -7.12
CA GLU A 217 -2.82 1.89 -6.74
C GLU A 217 -2.50 0.95 -5.59
N GLY A 218 -3.47 0.70 -4.71
CA GLY A 218 -3.31 -0.17 -3.54
C GLY A 218 -4.64 -0.77 -3.14
N PHE A 219 -4.65 -1.97 -2.57
CA PHE A 219 -5.87 -2.58 -2.06
C PHE A 219 -5.63 -3.53 -0.89
N VAL A 220 -6.66 -3.67 -0.05
CA VAL A 220 -6.71 -4.57 1.12
C VAL A 220 -8.05 -5.28 1.22
N TYR A 221 -8.08 -6.44 1.86
CA TYR A 221 -9.30 -7.19 2.13
C TYR A 221 -9.89 -6.82 3.50
N ILE A 222 -11.21 -6.70 3.56
CA ILE A 222 -11.99 -6.38 4.76
C ILE A 222 -13.01 -7.48 4.99
N THR A 223 -13.03 -8.05 6.19
CA THR A 223 -13.98 -9.12 6.52
C THR A 223 -15.40 -8.55 6.62
N GLY A 224 -16.41 -9.34 6.26
CA GLY A 224 -17.83 -8.98 6.40
C GLY A 224 -18.34 -8.89 7.85
N ALA A 225 -17.44 -8.97 8.84
CA ALA A 225 -17.76 -8.71 10.24
C ALA A 225 -17.62 -7.23 10.61
N ASN A 226 -16.96 -6.44 9.76
CA ASN A 226 -16.77 -5.00 9.97
C ASN A 226 -18.05 -4.21 9.71
N ALA A 227 -18.29 -3.16 10.50
CA ALA A 227 -19.46 -2.30 10.34
C ALA A 227 -19.55 -1.71 8.91
N GLY A 228 -20.75 -1.68 8.32
CA GLY A 228 -20.92 -1.22 6.93
C GLY A 228 -20.42 -2.19 5.84
N PHE A 229 -19.87 -3.37 6.22
CA PHE A 229 -19.52 -4.47 5.33
C PHE A 229 -20.33 -5.72 5.70
N SER A 230 -21.35 -6.05 4.92
CA SER A 230 -22.22 -7.22 5.16
C SER A 230 -21.67 -8.55 4.63
N VAL A 231 -20.64 -8.48 3.79
CA VAL A 231 -19.92 -9.61 3.21
C VAL A 231 -18.43 -9.29 3.16
N ASN A 232 -17.61 -10.32 2.95
CA ASN A 232 -16.20 -10.14 2.64
C ASN A 232 -16.04 -9.16 1.48
N SER A 233 -15.15 -8.20 1.67
CA SER A 233 -15.02 -7.02 0.83
C SER A 233 -13.56 -6.63 0.65
N MET A 234 -13.33 -5.59 -0.13
CA MET A 234 -12.03 -5.01 -0.42
C MET A 234 -12.14 -3.49 -0.38
N LEU A 235 -11.08 -2.84 0.10
CA LEU A 235 -10.87 -1.40 -0.08
C LEU A 235 -9.77 -1.19 -1.13
N VAL A 236 -10.01 -0.27 -2.06
CA VAL A 236 -9.09 0.07 -3.15
C VAL A 236 -8.81 1.57 -3.11
N SER A 237 -7.53 1.93 -3.02
CA SER A 237 -7.04 3.29 -3.22
C SER A 237 -7.12 3.62 -4.71
N GLU A 238 -8.06 4.48 -5.07
CA GLU A 238 -8.28 4.94 -6.45
C GLU A 238 -7.67 6.34 -6.63
N TYR A 239 -6.41 6.37 -7.06
CA TYR A 239 -5.59 7.57 -7.22
C TYR A 239 -6.27 8.61 -8.10
N ALA A 240 -6.71 8.20 -9.29
CA ALA A 240 -7.25 9.11 -10.30
C ALA A 240 -8.67 9.58 -9.93
N ALA A 241 -9.42 8.79 -9.15
CA ALA A 241 -10.73 9.18 -8.65
C ALA A 241 -10.66 10.08 -7.41
N GLY A 242 -9.52 10.12 -6.71
CA GLY A 242 -9.41 10.84 -5.44
C GLY A 242 -10.26 10.23 -4.33
N THR A 243 -10.38 8.89 -4.33
CA THR A 243 -11.23 8.14 -3.39
C THR A 243 -10.54 6.86 -2.91
N VAL A 244 -11.02 6.34 -1.77
CA VAL A 244 -10.93 4.91 -1.47
C VAL A 244 -12.31 4.33 -1.72
N ALA A 245 -12.39 3.29 -2.54
CA ALA A 245 -13.63 2.61 -2.87
C ALA A 245 -13.73 1.25 -2.18
N ALA A 246 -14.94 0.89 -1.76
CA ALA A 246 -15.27 -0.42 -1.22
C ALA A 246 -15.96 -1.28 -2.30
N TYR A 247 -15.55 -2.53 -2.40
CA TYR A 247 -16.14 -3.55 -3.25
C TYR A 247 -16.43 -4.78 -2.42
N GLU A 248 -17.59 -5.41 -2.60
CA GLU A 248 -17.77 -6.80 -2.19
C GLU A 248 -16.85 -7.70 -3.03
N VAL A 249 -16.40 -8.83 -2.48
CA VAL A 249 -15.60 -9.79 -3.23
C VAL A 249 -16.34 -11.11 -3.44
N ASP A 250 -16.05 -11.75 -4.57
CA ASP A 250 -16.66 -13.01 -4.96
C ASP A 250 -16.02 -14.23 -4.25
N ALA A 251 -16.40 -15.43 -4.68
CA ALA A 251 -15.86 -16.69 -4.15
C ALA A 251 -14.39 -16.96 -4.50
N ASN A 252 -13.77 -16.13 -5.36
CA ASN A 252 -12.36 -16.18 -5.73
C ASN A 252 -11.55 -15.02 -5.12
N GLY A 253 -12.20 -14.14 -4.37
CA GLY A 253 -11.57 -12.94 -3.80
C GLY A 253 -11.41 -11.82 -4.82
N ASP A 254 -12.14 -11.88 -5.94
CA ASP A 254 -12.13 -10.84 -6.97
C ASP A 254 -13.21 -9.77 -6.67
N PRO A 255 -12.94 -8.48 -6.89
CA PRO A 255 -13.91 -7.43 -6.60
C PRO A 255 -15.09 -7.46 -7.55
N LEU A 256 -16.30 -7.35 -7.02
CA LEU A 256 -17.53 -7.25 -7.81
C LEU A 256 -17.77 -5.80 -8.22
N LEU A 257 -17.59 -5.47 -9.49
CA LEU A 257 -17.61 -4.08 -9.97
C LEU A 257 -18.94 -3.36 -9.66
N SER A 258 -20.07 -4.06 -9.78
CA SER A 258 -21.40 -3.51 -9.52
C SER A 258 -21.67 -3.15 -8.05
N SER A 259 -20.82 -3.63 -7.12
CA SER A 259 -20.94 -3.39 -5.69
C SER A 259 -20.21 -2.13 -5.20
N ARG A 260 -19.53 -1.41 -6.11
CA ARG A 260 -18.68 -0.26 -5.78
C ARG A 260 -19.43 0.77 -4.94
N ARG A 261 -18.91 1.06 -3.74
CA ARG A 261 -19.35 2.14 -2.86
C ARG A 261 -18.17 3.05 -2.55
N THR A 262 -18.40 4.36 -2.46
CA THR A 262 -17.37 5.28 -1.96
C THR A 262 -17.18 5.05 -0.47
N PHE A 263 -15.98 4.62 -0.06
CA PHE A 263 -15.61 4.50 1.35
C PHE A 263 -15.09 5.83 1.89
N LEU A 264 -14.13 6.45 1.19
CA LEU A 264 -13.55 7.74 1.53
C LEU A 264 -13.39 8.59 0.27
N SER A 265 -13.63 9.89 0.38
CA SER A 265 -13.52 10.86 -0.72
C SER A 265 -12.79 12.13 -0.29
N GLY A 266 -12.50 13.01 -1.25
CA GLY A 266 -11.75 14.25 -0.99
C GLY A 266 -10.25 13.98 -0.85
N LEU A 267 -9.74 12.96 -1.55
CA LEU A 267 -8.33 12.60 -1.56
C LEU A 267 -7.65 13.19 -2.79
N SER A 268 -6.36 13.44 -2.65
CA SER A 268 -5.46 13.56 -3.79
C SER A 268 -4.37 12.51 -3.63
N GLY A 269 -4.17 11.70 -4.66
CA GLY A 269 -3.08 10.75 -4.74
C GLY A 269 -3.10 9.65 -3.70
N ALA A 270 -4.25 8.99 -3.49
CA ALA A 270 -4.33 7.79 -2.66
C ALA A 270 -3.52 6.67 -3.33
N GLU A 271 -2.53 6.12 -2.63
CA GLU A 271 -1.55 5.20 -3.21
C GLU A 271 -1.65 3.81 -2.55
N GLY A 272 -0.63 3.40 -1.79
CA GLY A 272 -0.58 2.07 -1.18
C GLY A 272 -1.65 1.85 -0.13
N ALA A 273 -1.82 0.60 0.30
CA ALA A 273 -2.87 0.20 1.24
C ALA A 273 -2.37 -0.92 2.16
N VAL A 274 -2.62 -0.81 3.47
CA VAL A 274 -2.31 -1.86 4.45
C VAL A 274 -3.32 -1.86 5.60
N ILE A 275 -3.48 -3.01 6.25
CA ILE A 275 -4.21 -3.14 7.52
C ILE A 275 -3.20 -3.20 8.66
N ASP A 276 -3.41 -2.41 9.71
CA ASP A 276 -2.67 -2.51 10.94
C ASP A 276 -2.91 -3.89 11.60
N PRO A 277 -1.88 -4.72 11.80
CA PRO A 277 -2.03 -6.06 12.36
C PRO A 277 -2.53 -6.05 13.81
N VAL A 278 -2.43 -4.92 14.52
CA VAL A 278 -2.83 -4.83 15.93
C VAL A 278 -4.30 -4.47 16.08
N THR A 279 -4.76 -3.43 15.38
CA THR A 279 -6.10 -2.86 15.58
C THR A 279 -7.07 -3.15 14.44
N GLY A 280 -6.55 -3.49 13.25
CA GLY A 280 -7.35 -3.57 12.02
C GLY A 280 -7.49 -2.24 11.29
N ASP A 281 -6.97 -1.14 11.84
CA ASP A 281 -7.02 0.18 11.21
C ASP A 281 -6.49 0.11 9.77
N PHE A 282 -7.20 0.77 8.85
CA PHE A 282 -6.81 0.85 7.45
C PHE A 282 -5.87 2.04 7.24
N LEU A 283 -4.69 1.80 6.70
CA LEU A 283 -3.72 2.83 6.36
C LEU A 283 -3.49 2.89 4.85
N PHE A 284 -3.37 4.10 4.33
CA PHE A 284 -2.89 4.33 2.97
C PHE A 284 -1.90 5.50 2.91
N SER A 285 -0.93 5.39 2.01
CA SER A 285 0.04 6.44 1.72
C SER A 285 -0.46 7.34 0.59
N THR A 286 0.24 8.44 0.32
CA THR A 286 -0.09 9.32 -0.80
C THR A 286 1.07 9.67 -1.71
N PHE A 287 0.85 9.60 -3.03
CA PHE A 287 1.76 10.06 -4.08
C PHE A 287 1.30 11.40 -4.66
N GLY A 288 2.16 12.42 -4.71
CA GLY A 288 1.78 13.77 -5.18
C GLY A 288 0.77 14.52 -4.32
N GLY A 289 0.03 13.83 -3.43
CA GLY A 289 -0.99 14.37 -2.54
C GLY A 289 -0.50 14.86 -1.18
N GLY A 290 0.73 15.36 -1.13
CA GLY A 290 1.35 15.88 0.10
C GLY A 290 2.27 14.90 0.84
N SER A 291 2.52 13.70 0.31
CA SER A 291 3.44 12.71 0.89
C SER A 291 3.15 12.47 2.38
N ARG A 292 1.98 11.90 2.65
CA ARG A 292 1.48 11.62 4.00
C ARG A 292 0.95 10.20 4.10
N VAL A 293 0.75 9.75 5.33
CA VAL A 293 -0.03 8.55 5.64
C VAL A 293 -1.36 8.98 6.25
N VAL A 294 -2.44 8.34 5.82
CA VAL A 294 -3.78 8.51 6.37
C VAL A 294 -4.19 7.20 7.02
N VAL A 295 -4.77 7.30 8.20
CA VAL A 295 -5.33 6.17 8.95
C VAL A 295 -6.84 6.32 9.05
N VAL A 296 -7.54 5.20 8.90
CA VAL A 296 -8.98 5.09 9.15
C VAL A 296 -9.20 4.03 10.21
N SER A 297 -9.68 4.47 11.38
CA SER A 297 -9.91 3.62 12.54
C SER A 297 -11.39 3.25 12.68
N GLY A 298 -11.66 2.14 13.36
CA GLY A 298 -13.02 1.60 13.56
C GLY A 298 -13.21 0.18 13.00
N PHE A 299 -12.16 -0.40 12.42
CA PHE A 299 -12.16 -1.78 11.96
C PHE A 299 -11.95 -2.75 13.12
N LEU A 300 -12.34 -4.01 12.90
CA LEU A 300 -12.02 -5.11 13.78
C LEU A 300 -10.56 -5.54 13.56
N ALA A 301 -9.86 -5.81 14.66
CA ALA A 301 -8.53 -6.39 14.60
C ALA A 301 -8.53 -7.69 13.79
N PRO A 302 -7.49 -7.95 12.99
CA PRO A 302 -7.35 -9.20 12.28
C PRO A 302 -7.42 -10.37 13.26
N LEU A 303 -8.11 -11.44 12.88
CA LEU A 303 -8.08 -12.67 13.67
C LEU A 303 -6.64 -13.18 13.70
N PRO A 304 -6.17 -13.72 14.84
CA PRO A 304 -4.87 -14.37 14.87
C PRO A 304 -4.84 -15.50 13.83
N PRO A 305 -3.66 -15.77 13.22
CA PRO A 305 -3.53 -16.84 12.25
C PRO A 305 -4.09 -18.14 12.83
N ILE A 306 -5.06 -18.73 12.16
CA ILE A 306 -5.52 -20.07 12.49
C ILE A 306 -4.39 -21.01 12.05
N ASP A 307 -3.82 -21.78 12.98
CA ASP A 307 -2.75 -22.74 12.68
C ASP A 307 -3.20 -23.63 11.52
N PRO A 308 -2.58 -23.50 10.34
CA PRO A 308 -3.00 -24.25 9.19
C PRO A 308 -2.49 -25.67 9.40
N GLY A 309 -3.35 -26.66 9.18
CA GLY A 309 -2.87 -27.98 8.81
C GLY A 309 -1.91 -27.90 7.60
N PRO A 310 -1.45 -29.03 7.05
CA PRO A 310 -0.24 -29.12 6.20
C PRO A 310 -0.25 -28.39 4.84
N THR A 311 -1.21 -27.50 4.57
CA THR A 311 -1.11 -26.49 3.52
C THR A 311 -0.08 -25.43 3.91
N PRO A 312 0.84 -25.01 3.01
CA PRO A 312 1.77 -23.93 3.31
C PRO A 312 0.98 -22.62 3.44
N ALA A 313 0.62 -22.22 4.66
CA ALA A 313 0.13 -20.88 4.87
C ALA A 313 1.26 -19.88 4.71
N VAL A 314 0.86 -18.66 4.35
CA VAL A 314 1.71 -17.47 4.44
C VAL A 314 2.07 -17.28 5.93
N PRO A 315 3.33 -17.46 6.35
CA PRO A 315 3.71 -17.25 7.74
C PRO A 315 3.76 -15.75 8.06
N GLU A 316 3.32 -15.37 9.26
CA GLU A 316 3.37 -13.98 9.71
C GLU A 316 4.82 -13.44 9.80
N PRO A 317 5.06 -12.17 9.41
CA PRO A 317 6.38 -11.52 9.45
C PRO A 317 7.10 -11.59 10.81
N THR A 318 6.34 -11.60 11.92
CA THR A 318 6.88 -11.61 13.28
C THR A 318 7.64 -12.90 13.64
N THR A 319 7.31 -14.03 13.00
CA THR A 319 8.03 -15.30 13.18
C THR A 319 9.50 -15.16 12.74
N TRP A 320 9.78 -14.25 11.80
CA TRP A 320 11.10 -14.08 11.20
C TRP A 320 11.91 -12.92 11.77
N ALA A 321 11.27 -11.85 12.24
CA ALA A 321 11.96 -10.80 13.00
C ALA A 321 12.68 -11.40 14.24
N MET A 322 12.05 -12.38 14.89
CA MET A 322 12.65 -13.13 16.02
C MET A 322 13.81 -14.04 15.60
N LEU A 323 13.79 -14.60 14.39
CA LEU A 323 14.88 -15.43 13.86
C LEU A 323 16.08 -14.60 13.38
N GLY A 324 15.82 -13.45 12.74
CA GLY A 324 16.85 -12.50 12.29
C GLY A 324 17.55 -11.78 13.44
N LEU A 325 16.81 -11.34 14.46
CA LEU A 325 17.37 -10.73 15.67
C LEU A 325 18.14 -11.75 16.52
N GLY A 326 17.70 -13.01 16.58
CA GLY A 326 18.41 -14.09 17.29
C GLY A 326 19.82 -14.34 16.75
N LEU A 327 20.01 -14.27 15.43
CA LEU A 327 21.32 -14.44 14.79
C LEU A 327 22.24 -13.22 14.95
N LEU A 328 21.70 -12.00 14.88
CA LEU A 328 22.46 -10.77 15.15
C LEU A 328 22.88 -10.65 16.63
N GLY A 329 22.01 -11.07 17.57
CA GLY A 329 22.32 -11.10 19.01
C GLY A 329 23.46 -12.04 19.37
N MET A 330 23.51 -13.22 18.73
CA MET A 330 24.61 -14.18 18.93
C MET A 330 25.95 -13.70 18.34
N ALA A 331 25.93 -13.00 17.21
CA ALA A 331 27.14 -12.42 16.61
C ALA A 331 27.76 -11.31 17.49
N PHE A 332 26.94 -10.52 18.18
CA PHE A 332 27.40 -9.50 19.13
C PHE A 332 27.93 -10.11 20.43
N ALA A 333 27.29 -11.16 20.95
CA ALA A 333 27.74 -11.87 22.15
C ALA A 333 29.08 -12.63 21.93
N ALA A 334 29.26 -13.24 20.76
CA ALA A 334 30.51 -13.92 20.39
C ALA A 334 31.70 -12.96 20.25
N ARG A 335 31.47 -11.75 19.69
CA ARG A 335 32.52 -10.71 19.59
C ARG A 335 32.95 -10.14 20.94
N LYS A 336 32.05 -10.11 21.94
CA LYS A 336 32.38 -9.60 23.28
C LYS A 336 33.25 -10.58 24.08
N ARG A 337 33.09 -11.89 23.86
CA ARG A 337 33.92 -12.94 24.52
C ARG A 337 35.34 -13.06 23.97
N HIS A 338 35.62 -12.56 22.77
CA HIS A 338 36.98 -12.55 22.20
C HIS A 338 37.79 -11.28 22.53
N ARG A 339 37.22 -10.35 23.31
CA ARG A 339 37.86 -9.09 23.72
C ARG A 339 37.94 -8.90 25.25
N SER A 340 37.82 -9.98 26.01
CA SER A 340 38.04 -10.02 27.47
C SER A 340 39.16 -11.00 27.80
#